data_AF-A0A538L2U0-F1
#
_entry.id   AF-A0A538L2U0-F1
#
_cell.length_a   1.000
_cell.length_b   1.000
_cell.length_c   1.000
_cell.angle_alpha   90.00
_cell.angle_beta   90.00
_cell.angle_gamma   90.00
#
_symmetry.space_group_name_H-M   'P 1'
#
loop_
_entity.id
_entity.type
_entity.pdbx_description
1 polymer ?
#
loop_
_entity_poly.entity_id
_entity_poly.type
_entity_poly.pdbx_seq_one_letter_code
_entity_poly.pdbx_strand_id
1 'polypeptide(L)' 'MRDVLPEITDWSRRGDRIALATVVGVRRSAPRPPGAKMAINEHGE' A
#
# COMPACT_ATOMS: atom_id res chain seq x y z
N MET A 1 -4.08 -7.16 -8.21
CA MET A 1 -4.51 -5.73 -8.41
C MET A 1 -5.40 -5.20 -7.27
N ARG A 2 -5.58 -5.97 -6.19
CA ARG A 2 -6.21 -5.54 -4.91
C ARG A 2 -5.41 -6.05 -3.72
N ASP A 3 -4.10 -6.22 -3.90
CA ASP A 3 -3.23 -7.02 -3.04
C ASP A 3 -2.97 -6.37 -1.68
N VAL A 4 -3.55 -5.19 -1.41
CA VAL A 4 -3.45 -4.46 -0.13
C VAL A 4 -4.82 -4.23 0.51
N LEU A 5 -5.92 -4.59 -0.16
CA LEU A 5 -7.26 -4.32 0.37
C LEU A 5 -7.63 -5.19 1.57
N PRO A 6 -7.29 -6.49 1.62
CA PRO A 6 -7.54 -7.31 2.80
C PRO A 6 -6.90 -6.69 4.06
N GLU A 7 -5.61 -6.36 3.98
CA GLU A 7 -4.82 -5.78 5.07
C GLU A 7 -5.41 -4.44 5.53
N ILE A 8 -5.67 -3.52 4.59
CA ILE A 8 -6.29 -2.23 4.89
C ILE A 8 -7.65 -2.41 5.55
N THR A 9 -8.46 -3.37 5.10
CA THR A 9 -9.79 -3.62 5.67
C THR A 9 -9.67 -4.09 7.11
N ASP A 10 -8.73 -4.99 7.38
CA ASP A 10 -8.53 -5.53 8.72
C ASP A 10 -7.96 -4.47 9.66
N TRP A 11 -6.93 -3.74 9.25
CA TRP A 11 -6.35 -2.62 10.00
C TRP A 11 -7.40 -1.53 10.28
N SER A 12 -8.24 -1.21 9.30
CA SER A 12 -9.30 -0.22 9.44
C SER A 12 -10.34 -0.67 10.48
N ARG A 13 -10.70 -1.95 10.53
CA ARG A 13 -11.58 -2.51 11.57
C ARG A 13 -10.96 -2.49 12.96
N ARG A 14 -9.63 -2.63 13.07
CA ARG A 14 -8.89 -2.51 14.34
C ARG A 14 -8.79 -1.05 14.81
N GLY A 15 -9.02 -0.09 13.92
CA GLY A 15 -8.89 1.34 14.20
C GLY A 15 -7.47 1.86 14.03
N ASP A 16 -6.60 1.09 13.37
CA ASP A 16 -5.20 1.46 13.18
C ASP A 16 -5.09 2.64 12.22
N ARG A 17 -4.11 3.52 12.44
CA ARG A 17 -3.74 4.51 11.43
C ARG A 17 -3.00 3.83 10.28
N ILE A 18 -3.42 4.12 9.05
CA ILE A 18 -2.92 3.46 7.83
C ILE A 18 -2.40 4.51 6.86
N ALA A 19 -1.26 4.23 6.23
CA ALA A 19 -0.75 4.98 5.09
C ALA A 19 -0.75 4.10 3.83
N LEU A 20 -1.15 4.69 2.70
CA LEU A 20 -1.16 4.04 1.38
C LEU A 20 -0.22 4.78 0.43
N ALA A 21 0.75 4.06 -0.12
CA ALA A 21 1.63 4.53 -1.18
C ALA A 21 1.20 3.95 -2.52
N THR A 22 1.18 4.78 -3.57
CA THR A 22 1.00 4.34 -4.96
C THR A 22 2.13 4.90 -5.82
N VAL A 23 2.78 4.03 -6.60
CA VAL A 23 3.76 4.47 -7.60
C VAL A 23 3.01 5.20 -8.71
N VAL A 24 3.20 6.51 -8.84
CA VAL A 24 2.52 7.32 -9.87
C VAL A 24 3.32 7.41 -11.18
N GLY A 25 4.60 7.07 -11.15
CA GLY A 25 5.49 7.15 -12.31
C GLY A 25 6.89 6.66 -11.96
N VAL A 26 7.64 6.25 -12.98
CA VAL A 26 9.04 5.83 -12.84
C VAL A 26 9.88 6.50 -13.91
N ARG A 27 11.20 6.54 -13.70
CA ARG A 27 12.19 6.97 -14.71
C ARG A 27 13.13 5.80 -14.93
N ARG A 28 13.33 5.41 -16.19
CA ARG A 28 14.05 4.18 -16.59
C ARG A 28 13.38 2.94 -15.99
N SER A 29 14.10 1.81 -15.98
CA SER A 29 13.62 0.54 -15.43
C SER A 29 13.45 0.63 -13.92
N ALA A 30 12.33 0.12 -13.42
CA ALA A 30 12.03 0.03 -12.01
C ALA A 30 11.38 -1.33 -11.69
N PRO A 31 11.68 -1.92 -10.52
CA PRO A 31 11.17 -3.25 -10.15
C PRO A 31 9.66 -3.28 -9.91
N ARG A 32 9.03 -2.12 -9.70
CA ARG A 32 7.58 -1.97 -9.54
C ARG A 32 7.07 -0.93 -10.54
N PRO A 33 6.08 -1.28 -11.38
CA PRO A 33 5.56 -0.35 -12.38
C PRO A 33 4.63 0.70 -11.74
N PRO A 34 4.33 1.80 -12.45
CA PRO A 34 3.23 2.70 -12.09
C PRO A 34 1.93 1.93 -11.80
N GLY A 35 1.22 2.35 -10.76
CA GLY A 35 0.04 1.67 -10.24
C GLY A 35 0.31 0.63 -9.15
N ALA A 36 1.58 0.23 -8.94
CA ALA A 36 1.95 -0.59 -7.79
C ALA A 36 1.59 0.11 -6.47
N LYS A 37 1.11 -0.67 -5.48
CA LYS A 37 0.67 -0.17 -4.18
C LYS A 37 1.44 -0.84 -3.04
N MET A 38 1.54 -0.13 -1.94
CA MET A 38 2.02 -0.61 -0.65
C MET A 38 1.20 0.07 0.43
N ALA A 39 0.73 -0.68 1.42
CA ALA A 39 0.07 -0.15 2.60
C ALA A 39 0.95 -0.44 3.83
N ILE A 40 0.88 0.44 4.82
CA ILE A 40 1.53 0.25 6.11
C ILE A 40 0.62 0.77 7.23
N ASN A 41 0.60 0.11 8.38
CA ASN A 41 -0.08 0.60 9.58
C ASN A 41 0.87 1.22 10.61
N GLU A 42 0.34 1.75 11.70
CA GLU A 42 1.15 2.39 12.76
C GLU A 42 2.04 1.43 13.57
N HIS A 43 1.83 0.13 13.41
CA HIS A 43 2.67 -0.92 13.99
C HIS A 43 3.80 -1.37 13.05
N GLY A 44 3.79 -0.91 11.79
CA GLY A 44 4.78 -1.25 10.79
C GLY A 44 4.51 -2.56 10.03
N GLU A 45 3.28 -3.09 10.11
CA GLU A 45 2.77 -4.12 9.20
C GLU A 45 2.45 -3.49 7.84
#